data_AF-A0A960W0S7-F1
#
_entry.id   AF-A0A960W0S7-F1
#
_cell.length_a   1.000
_cell.length_b   1.000
_cell.length_c   1.000
_cell.angle_alpha   90.00
_cell.angle_beta   90.00
_cell.angle_gamma   90.00
#
_symmetry.space_group_name_H-M   'P 1'
#
loop_
_entity.id
_entity.type
_entity.pdbx_description
1 polymer ?
#
loop_
_entity_poly.entity_id
_entity_poly.type
_entity_poly.pdbx_seq_one_letter_code
_entity_poly.pdbx_strand_id
1 'polypeptide(L)'
;MLNKIKYITILLFTITANSSYAKDEKKVELKWRKVPGASYYLLEIKDKEEKIVKSIKTRNSSIDLYLEPGEYKKRLTIFNKLEEIDTRSDWGSLNVIKVYEPELEHPKNVIVKKGQKNVPILLKGKHFEKDMEVFFQSKDYRIFVKDTIVKSESEVEIQKDLSELPNGIYQLKLKNPHSKEVAYPNFLTIEKADIIEITPPPPSSPSQNTISKSEDWDIIIRSALLPGWGQFYAGSKYKSNFHKYRGIFYGSLFALTSLYMLKSYSDFSDKKENFQTSAESFVLRTYVNPAELKKVIILDGTYQLQKGNNELKEAKQQYQKVSYFLAGIYIVQLIDAIVLQKKYKAPYNLSKGFHFDVRYTRIPLSSKTVLENQYNLYYNLYF
;
A
#
# COMPACT_ATOMS: atom_id res chain seq x y z
N MET A 1 -22.37 -25.00 30.84
CA MET A 1 -22.45 -23.76 30.02
C MET A 1 -21.17 -23.44 29.24
N LEU A 2 -19.96 -23.81 29.68
CA LEU A 2 -18.71 -23.52 28.95
C LEU A 2 -18.58 -24.19 27.57
N ASN A 3 -19.21 -25.34 27.32
CA ASN A 3 -19.09 -26.03 26.04
C ASN A 3 -19.85 -25.35 24.89
N LYS A 4 -20.87 -24.52 25.15
CA LYS A 4 -21.60 -23.78 24.10
C LYS A 4 -20.83 -22.56 23.58
N ILE A 5 -19.92 -22.01 24.38
CA ILE A 5 -19.10 -20.84 23.99
C ILE A 5 -18.00 -21.23 22.99
N LYS A 6 -17.48 -22.47 23.04
CA LYS A 6 -16.44 -22.97 22.10
C LYS A 6 -16.94 -23.11 20.65
N TYR A 7 -18.20 -23.47 20.45
CA TYR A 7 -18.76 -23.61 19.10
C TYR A 7 -19.06 -22.26 18.45
N ILE A 8 -19.37 -21.22 19.24
CA ILE A 8 -19.60 -19.87 18.74
C ILE A 8 -18.29 -19.21 18.26
N THR A 9 -17.14 -19.48 18.92
CA THR A 9 -15.83 -18.99 18.45
C THR A 9 -15.34 -19.69 17.18
N ILE A 10 -15.67 -20.97 16.98
CA ILE A 10 -15.31 -21.71 15.76
C ILE A 10 -16.18 -21.27 14.57
N LEU A 11 -17.46 -20.93 14.80
CA LEU A 11 -18.35 -20.45 13.75
C LEU A 11 -18.03 -19.01 13.30
N LEU A 12 -17.49 -18.16 14.19
CA LEU A 12 -17.08 -16.79 13.82
C LEU A 12 -15.76 -16.75 13.01
N PHE A 13 -14.92 -17.79 13.09
CA PHE A 13 -13.64 -17.83 12.38
C PHE A 13 -13.80 -18.29 10.91
N THR A 14 -14.75 -19.18 10.63
CA THR A 14 -14.97 -19.72 9.27
C THR A 14 -15.64 -18.75 8.30
N ILE A 15 -16.36 -17.74 8.78
CA ILE A 15 -16.98 -16.72 7.89
C ILE A 15 -15.92 -15.75 7.33
N THR A 16 -14.77 -15.58 8.00
CA THR A 16 -13.70 -14.69 7.53
C THR A 16 -12.74 -15.31 6.50
N ALA A 17 -12.78 -16.63 6.29
CA ALA A 17 -11.82 -17.31 5.42
C ALA A 17 -12.22 -17.35 3.93
N ASN A 18 -13.42 -16.88 3.57
CA ASN A 18 -13.94 -16.97 2.18
C ASN A 18 -13.90 -15.65 1.39
N SER A 19 -13.30 -14.57 1.91
CA SER A 19 -13.33 -13.26 1.22
C SER A 19 -12.23 -13.04 0.18
N SER A 20 -11.35 -14.02 -0.08
CA SER A 20 -10.13 -13.79 -0.87
C SER A 20 -9.98 -14.71 -2.08
N TYR A 21 -11.01 -14.75 -2.92
CA TYR A 21 -10.87 -15.06 -4.35
C TYR A 21 -11.68 -14.07 -5.18
N ALA A 22 -11.56 -12.77 -4.86
CA ALA A 22 -11.85 -11.75 -5.84
C ALA A 22 -10.72 -11.82 -6.87
N LYS A 23 -10.97 -12.55 -7.97
CA LYS A 23 -10.16 -12.45 -9.18
C LYS A 23 -10.06 -10.96 -9.49
N ASP A 24 -8.84 -10.43 -9.42
CA ASP A 24 -8.54 -9.00 -9.49
C ASP A 24 -8.74 -8.54 -10.94
N GLU A 25 -10.01 -8.53 -11.37
CA GLU A 25 -10.40 -8.14 -12.71
C GLU A 25 -10.22 -6.61 -12.77
N LYS A 26 -9.21 -6.19 -13.53
CA LYS A 26 -8.82 -4.79 -13.65
C LYS A 26 -9.95 -4.01 -14.34
N LYS A 27 -10.46 -2.98 -13.67
CA LYS A 27 -11.54 -2.11 -14.19
C LYS A 27 -10.98 -0.99 -15.05
N VAL A 28 -11.66 -0.65 -16.13
CA VAL A 28 -11.43 0.54 -16.96
C VAL A 28 -12.19 1.71 -16.33
N GLU A 29 -11.47 2.70 -15.81
CA GLU A 29 -12.06 3.91 -15.26
C GLU A 29 -12.29 4.93 -16.38
N LEU A 30 -13.55 5.30 -16.62
CA LEU A 30 -13.90 6.40 -17.50
C LEU A 30 -14.31 7.61 -16.67
N LYS A 31 -13.69 8.77 -16.95
CA LYS A 31 -14.00 10.05 -16.32
C LYS A 31 -14.44 11.07 -17.36
N TRP A 32 -15.38 11.93 -16.95
CA TRP A 32 -15.77 13.10 -17.72
C TRP A 32 -15.95 14.30 -16.79
N ARG A 33 -16.01 15.50 -17.38
CA ARG A 33 -16.26 16.73 -16.63
C ARG A 33 -17.70 16.69 -16.11
N LYS A 34 -17.89 16.95 -14.82
CA LYS A 34 -19.21 17.09 -14.21
C LYS A 34 -19.95 18.24 -14.90
N VAL A 35 -21.15 17.96 -15.41
CA VAL A 35 -22.01 18.96 -16.04
C VAL A 35 -22.97 19.51 -14.98
N PRO A 36 -22.90 20.81 -14.70
CA PRO A 36 -23.74 21.39 -13.67
C PRO A 36 -25.22 21.34 -14.04
N GLY A 37 -26.08 20.91 -13.10
CA GLY A 37 -27.52 20.75 -13.35
C GLY A 37 -27.93 19.40 -13.96
N ALA A 38 -26.97 18.56 -14.36
CA ALA A 38 -27.23 17.19 -14.78
C ALA A 38 -27.86 16.37 -13.63
N SER A 39 -28.97 15.70 -13.90
CA SER A 39 -29.57 14.72 -12.98
C SER A 39 -28.82 13.40 -13.03
N TYR A 40 -28.49 12.94 -14.24
CA TYR A 40 -27.69 11.74 -14.47
C TYR A 40 -27.07 11.75 -15.88
N TYR A 41 -26.15 10.81 -16.08
CA TYR A 41 -25.47 10.52 -17.33
C TYR A 41 -25.86 9.11 -17.80
N LEU A 42 -25.97 8.94 -19.11
CA LEU A 42 -26.09 7.64 -19.77
C LEU A 42 -24.84 7.42 -20.61
N LEU A 43 -24.02 6.47 -20.20
CA LEU A 43 -22.85 6.02 -20.96
C LEU A 43 -23.26 4.82 -21.81
N GLU A 44 -23.07 4.94 -23.12
CA GLU A 44 -23.27 3.86 -24.08
C GLU A 44 -21.93 3.46 -24.69
N ILE A 45 -21.70 2.16 -24.84
CA ILE A 45 -20.49 1.60 -25.44
C ILE A 45 -20.89 0.60 -26.52
N LYS A 46 -20.32 0.78 -27.70
CA LYS A 46 -20.42 -0.13 -28.85
C LYS A 46 -19.13 -0.88 -29.07
N ASP A 47 -19.23 -2.13 -29.50
CA ASP A 47 -18.08 -2.90 -30.00
C ASP A 47 -17.77 -2.56 -31.47
N LYS A 48 -16.79 -3.26 -32.05
CA LYS A 48 -16.41 -3.17 -33.47
C LYS A 48 -17.52 -3.51 -34.46
N GLU A 49 -18.56 -4.23 -34.02
CA GLU A 49 -19.73 -4.62 -34.83
C GLU A 49 -20.87 -3.60 -34.72
N GLU A 50 -20.59 -2.42 -34.13
CA GLU A 50 -21.55 -1.34 -33.87
C GLU A 50 -22.69 -1.71 -32.90
N LYS A 51 -22.58 -2.85 -32.22
CA LYS A 51 -23.56 -3.33 -31.26
C LYS A 51 -23.32 -2.70 -29.90
N ILE A 52 -24.38 -2.16 -29.27
CA ILE A 52 -24.30 -1.62 -27.90
C ILE A 52 -24.07 -2.78 -26.93
N VAL A 53 -22.86 -2.88 -26.38
CA VAL A 53 -22.46 -3.91 -25.41
C VAL A 53 -22.65 -3.47 -23.96
N LYS A 54 -22.70 -2.15 -23.70
CA LYS A 54 -23.00 -1.57 -22.39
C LYS A 54 -23.85 -0.32 -22.55
N SER A 55 -24.84 -0.16 -21.67
CA SER A 55 -25.63 1.06 -21.51
C SER A 55 -25.86 1.27 -20.01
N ILE A 56 -25.28 2.33 -19.45
CA ILE A 56 -25.19 2.50 -17.99
C ILE A 56 -25.62 3.91 -17.59
N LYS A 57 -26.63 3.99 -16.71
CA LYS A 57 -27.10 5.22 -16.09
C LYS A 57 -26.34 5.46 -14.77
N THR A 58 -25.73 6.62 -14.60
CA THR A 58 -24.97 6.99 -13.39
C THR A 58 -25.17 8.46 -13.03
N ARG A 59 -25.11 8.80 -11.74
CA ARG A 59 -25.10 10.20 -11.28
C ARG A 59 -23.68 10.76 -11.12
N ASN A 60 -22.69 9.87 -11.10
CA ASN A 60 -21.30 10.24 -10.93
C ASN A 60 -20.70 10.63 -12.28
N SER A 61 -19.70 11.54 -12.26
CA SER A 61 -18.94 11.92 -13.45
C SER A 61 -17.76 10.96 -13.75
N SER A 62 -17.82 9.77 -13.17
CA SER A 62 -16.89 8.67 -13.40
C SER A 62 -17.58 7.33 -13.29
N ILE A 63 -17.02 6.32 -13.93
CA ILE A 63 -17.48 4.93 -13.81
C ILE A 63 -16.34 3.96 -14.05
N ASP A 64 -16.31 2.91 -13.24
CA ASP A 64 -15.42 1.77 -13.43
C ASP A 64 -16.16 0.65 -14.17
N LEU A 65 -15.54 0.15 -15.24
CA LEU A 65 -16.15 -0.79 -16.17
C LEU A 65 -15.31 -2.03 -16.35
N TYR A 66 -15.97 -3.15 -16.58
CA TYR A 66 -15.33 -4.36 -17.11
C TYR A 66 -15.55 -4.40 -18.62
N LEU A 67 -14.45 -4.30 -19.36
CA LEU A 67 -14.41 -4.42 -20.80
C LEU A 67 -13.28 -5.37 -21.17
N GLU A 68 -13.56 -6.28 -22.08
CA GLU A 68 -12.52 -7.13 -22.67
C GLU A 68 -11.57 -6.29 -23.53
N PRO A 69 -10.34 -6.75 -23.79
CA PRO A 69 -9.45 -6.09 -24.71
C PRO A 69 -10.06 -6.01 -26.12
N GLY A 70 -10.06 -4.82 -26.72
CA GLY A 70 -10.64 -4.59 -28.03
C GLY A 70 -10.90 -3.12 -28.34
N GLU A 71 -11.38 -2.89 -29.56
CA GLU A 71 -11.80 -1.57 -30.03
C GLU A 71 -13.29 -1.35 -29.78
N TYR A 72 -13.60 -0.21 -29.19
CA TYR A 72 -14.95 0.22 -28.85
C TYR A 72 -15.20 1.66 -29.28
N LYS A 73 -16.47 2.03 -29.34
CA LYS A 73 -16.90 3.43 -29.39
C LYS A 73 -17.74 3.73 -28.16
N LYS A 74 -17.59 4.91 -27.59
CA LYS A 74 -18.36 5.37 -26.43
C LYS A 74 -19.06 6.68 -26.72
N ARG A 75 -20.22 6.88 -26.09
CA ARG A 75 -20.97 8.12 -26.12
C ARG A 75 -21.55 8.42 -24.76
N LEU A 76 -21.64 9.69 -24.41
CA LEU A 76 -22.27 10.15 -23.19
C LEU A 76 -23.51 10.99 -23.53
N THR A 77 -24.65 10.66 -22.92
CA THR A 77 -25.85 11.49 -22.94
C THR A 77 -26.11 12.05 -21.53
N ILE A 78 -26.37 13.33 -21.44
CA ILE A 78 -26.63 14.06 -20.19
C ILE A 78 -28.12 14.33 -20.11
N PHE A 79 -28.70 14.06 -18.94
CA PHE A 79 -30.11 14.29 -18.69
C PHE A 79 -30.28 15.36 -17.62
N ASN A 80 -31.23 16.27 -17.83
CA ASN A 80 -31.59 17.31 -16.87
C ASN A 80 -32.52 16.76 -15.76
N LYS A 81 -32.98 17.63 -14.86
CA LYS A 81 -33.88 17.24 -13.75
C LYS A 81 -35.29 16.84 -14.19
N LEU A 82 -35.68 17.16 -15.43
CA LEU A 82 -36.95 16.78 -16.04
C LEU A 82 -36.83 15.47 -16.83
N GLU A 83 -35.68 14.78 -16.73
CA GLU A 83 -35.35 13.57 -17.50
C GLU A 83 -35.31 13.78 -19.02
N GLU A 84 -35.18 15.02 -19.47
CA GLU A 84 -34.98 15.36 -20.87
C GLU A 84 -33.49 15.34 -21.22
N ILE A 85 -33.19 15.05 -22.49
CA ILE A 85 -31.83 15.09 -23.00
C ILE A 85 -31.39 16.55 -23.06
N ASP A 86 -30.39 16.89 -22.26
CA ASP A 86 -29.76 18.21 -22.25
C ASP A 86 -28.68 18.28 -23.33
N THR A 87 -27.79 17.29 -23.36
CA THR A 87 -26.69 17.21 -24.33
C THR A 87 -26.34 15.76 -24.62
N ARG A 88 -25.94 15.48 -25.86
CA ARG A 88 -25.46 14.16 -26.29
C ARG A 88 -24.14 14.35 -27.04
N SER A 89 -23.11 13.64 -26.62
CA SER A 89 -21.83 13.66 -27.33
C SER A 89 -21.91 12.88 -28.66
N ASP A 90 -20.97 13.13 -29.56
CA ASP A 90 -20.70 12.18 -30.64
C ASP A 90 -20.07 10.89 -30.12
N TRP A 91 -20.02 9.88 -30.98
CA TRP A 91 -19.31 8.63 -30.70
C TRP A 91 -17.79 8.88 -30.75
N GLY A 92 -17.11 8.67 -29.63
CA GLY A 92 -15.65 8.72 -29.54
C GLY A 92 -15.03 7.33 -29.44
N SER A 93 -13.84 7.15 -29.99
CA SER A 93 -13.11 5.88 -29.92
C SER A 93 -12.65 5.55 -28.49
N LEU A 94 -12.66 4.27 -28.14
CA LEU A 94 -12.17 3.71 -26.88
C LEU A 94 -11.42 2.42 -27.20
N ASN A 95 -10.09 2.42 -27.05
CA ASN A 95 -9.29 1.21 -27.21
C ASN A 95 -8.93 0.65 -25.83
N VAL A 96 -9.33 -0.59 -25.58
CA VAL A 96 -9.01 -1.31 -24.34
C VAL A 96 -7.91 -2.30 -24.66
N ILE A 97 -6.72 -2.05 -24.14
CA ILE A 97 -5.56 -2.93 -24.34
C ILE A 97 -5.30 -3.75 -23.09
N LYS A 98 -4.87 -5.01 -23.28
CA LYS A 98 -4.44 -5.85 -22.18
C LYS A 98 -2.98 -5.52 -21.84
N VAL A 99 -2.79 -4.90 -20.69
CA VAL A 99 -1.46 -4.54 -20.18
C VAL A 99 -0.93 -5.68 -19.31
N TYR A 100 0.20 -6.25 -19.72
CA TYR A 100 0.93 -7.24 -18.94
C TYR A 100 2.00 -6.56 -18.10
N GLU A 101 2.29 -7.12 -16.92
CA GLU A 101 3.46 -6.73 -16.14
C GLU A 101 4.71 -7.35 -16.78
N PRO A 102 5.85 -6.64 -16.85
CA PRO A 102 7.08 -7.24 -17.32
C PRO A 102 7.52 -8.32 -16.33
N GLU A 103 8.01 -9.45 -16.84
CA GLU A 103 8.38 -10.60 -16.02
C GLU A 103 9.82 -11.03 -16.33
N LEU A 104 10.67 -11.18 -15.31
CA LEU A 104 12.00 -11.76 -15.45
C LEU A 104 11.96 -13.28 -15.34
N GLU A 105 12.63 -13.94 -16.27
CA GLU A 105 12.93 -15.36 -16.20
C GLU A 105 14.19 -15.56 -15.35
N HIS A 106 14.02 -16.18 -14.17
CA HIS A 106 15.11 -16.50 -13.24
C HIS A 106 16.01 -15.30 -12.89
N PRO A 107 15.50 -14.29 -12.15
CA PRO A 107 16.30 -13.12 -11.76
C PRO A 107 17.54 -13.56 -10.97
N LYS A 108 18.72 -13.37 -11.56
CA LYS A 108 20.02 -13.64 -10.92
C LYS A 108 20.58 -12.36 -10.34
N ASN A 109 21.13 -12.45 -9.13
CA ASN A 109 21.88 -11.35 -8.54
C ASN A 109 23.14 -11.08 -9.37
N VAL A 110 23.34 -9.82 -9.73
CA VAL A 110 24.54 -9.32 -10.40
C VAL A 110 25.43 -8.68 -9.34
N ILE A 111 26.64 -9.21 -9.18
CA ILE A 111 27.65 -8.65 -8.27
C ILE A 111 28.65 -7.87 -9.11
N VAL A 112 28.83 -6.59 -8.79
CA VAL A 112 29.72 -5.67 -9.49
C VAL A 112 30.69 -5.07 -8.48
N LYS A 113 31.99 -5.09 -8.81
CA LYS A 113 32.99 -4.40 -7.99
C LYS A 113 32.95 -2.91 -8.29
N LYS A 114 33.02 -2.08 -7.24
CA LYS A 114 33.03 -0.61 -7.37
C LYS A 114 34.12 -0.17 -8.35
N GLY A 115 33.75 0.73 -9.27
CA GLY A 115 34.66 1.28 -10.28
C GLY A 115 34.67 0.54 -11.62
N GLN A 116 33.97 -0.60 -11.74
CA GLN A 116 33.75 -1.24 -13.04
C GLN A 116 32.80 -0.38 -13.90
N LYS A 117 33.26 -0.04 -15.11
CA LYS A 117 32.49 0.68 -16.12
C LYS A 117 31.85 -0.30 -17.10
N ASN A 118 30.70 0.08 -17.66
CA ASN A 118 30.05 -0.61 -18.78
C ASN A 118 29.82 -2.11 -18.55
N VAL A 119 29.30 -2.51 -17.40
CA VAL A 119 28.93 -3.91 -17.15
C VAL A 119 27.62 -4.20 -17.88
N PRO A 120 27.61 -5.01 -18.96
CA PRO A 120 26.37 -5.33 -19.66
C PRO A 120 25.52 -6.24 -18.78
N ILE A 121 24.31 -5.80 -18.46
CA ILE A 121 23.34 -6.63 -17.73
C ILE A 121 22.26 -7.05 -18.73
N LEU A 122 22.24 -8.35 -19.06
CA LEU A 122 21.22 -8.94 -19.91
C LEU A 122 20.06 -9.47 -19.06
N LEU A 123 18.88 -8.89 -19.26
CA LEU A 123 17.63 -9.34 -18.68
C LEU A 123 16.90 -10.22 -19.69
N LYS A 124 16.47 -11.41 -19.24
CA LYS A 124 15.61 -12.30 -20.01
C LYS A 124 14.26 -12.44 -19.33
N GLY A 125 13.20 -12.54 -20.11
CA GLY A 125 11.85 -12.47 -19.55
C GLY A 125 10.73 -12.44 -20.58
N LYS A 126 9.61 -11.83 -20.19
CA LYS A 126 8.40 -11.68 -20.99
C LYS A 126 7.82 -10.28 -20.83
N HIS A 127 7.07 -9.85 -21.83
CA HIS A 127 6.32 -8.59 -21.84
C HIS A 127 7.20 -7.35 -21.66
N PHE A 128 8.41 -7.37 -22.24
CA PHE A 128 9.22 -6.16 -22.33
C PHE A 128 8.72 -5.26 -23.47
N GLU A 129 8.51 -3.99 -23.15
CA GLU A 129 8.03 -2.98 -24.09
C GLU A 129 9.14 -1.98 -24.40
N LYS A 130 9.15 -1.41 -25.61
CA LYS A 130 10.24 -0.55 -26.12
C LYS A 130 10.54 0.66 -25.22
N ASP A 131 9.51 1.24 -24.62
CA ASP A 131 9.61 2.43 -23.77
C ASP A 131 9.54 2.08 -22.27
N MET A 132 9.89 0.85 -21.91
CA MET A 132 9.95 0.41 -20.51
C MET A 132 11.04 1.16 -19.74
N GLU A 133 10.69 1.72 -18.60
CA GLU A 133 11.64 2.33 -17.67
C GLU A 133 12.31 1.24 -16.83
N VAL A 134 13.65 1.24 -16.84
CA VAL A 134 14.46 0.37 -16.00
C VAL A 134 15.22 1.23 -15.00
N PHE A 135 15.13 0.88 -13.72
CA PHE A 135 15.85 1.61 -12.69
C PHE A 135 16.25 0.73 -11.51
N PHE A 136 17.37 1.10 -10.88
CA PHE A 136 17.84 0.49 -9.64
C PHE A 136 17.42 1.36 -8.47
N GLN A 137 16.91 0.75 -7.41
CA GLN A 137 16.49 1.47 -6.20
C GLN A 137 17.10 0.84 -4.94
N SER A 138 17.71 1.65 -4.09
CA SER A 138 18.05 1.30 -2.70
C SER A 138 17.18 2.12 -1.74
N LYS A 139 17.47 2.06 -0.43
CA LYS A 139 16.76 2.83 0.59
C LYS A 139 16.86 4.34 0.35
N ASP A 140 18.04 4.80 -0.07
CA ASP A 140 18.38 6.22 -0.11
C ASP A 140 18.54 6.77 -1.54
N TYR A 141 18.56 5.89 -2.56
CA TYR A 141 18.86 6.27 -3.94
C TYR A 141 17.92 5.60 -4.94
N ARG A 142 17.55 6.35 -5.99
CA ARG A 142 16.88 5.86 -7.20
C ARG A 142 17.71 6.25 -8.41
N ILE A 143 18.14 5.27 -9.19
CA ILE A 143 18.98 5.49 -10.37
C ILE A 143 18.25 5.00 -11.60
N PHE A 144 17.91 5.93 -12.49
CA PHE A 144 17.35 5.62 -13.79
C PHE A 144 18.44 5.15 -14.76
N VAL A 145 18.19 4.02 -15.41
CA VAL A 145 18.99 3.54 -16.53
C VAL A 145 18.45 4.23 -17.78
N LYS A 146 19.14 5.26 -18.27
CA LYS A 146 18.75 5.96 -19.50
C LYS A 146 19.12 5.17 -20.76
N ASP A 147 20.12 4.30 -20.65
CA ASP A 147 20.72 3.53 -21.73
C ASP A 147 20.22 2.08 -21.70
N THR A 148 18.90 1.92 -21.79
CA THR A 148 18.24 0.61 -21.89
C THR A 148 17.95 0.31 -23.35
N ILE A 149 18.48 -0.80 -23.86
CA ILE A 149 18.23 -1.28 -25.21
C ILE A 149 17.31 -2.50 -25.11
N VAL A 150 16.02 -2.29 -25.39
CA VAL A 150 15.04 -3.38 -25.51
C VAL A 150 15.26 -4.06 -26.85
N LYS A 151 15.82 -5.27 -26.85
CA LYS A 151 16.12 -6.03 -28.08
C LYS A 151 14.87 -6.73 -28.62
N SER A 152 14.01 -7.23 -27.73
CA SER A 152 12.78 -7.92 -28.05
C SER A 152 11.79 -7.88 -26.87
N GLU A 153 10.61 -8.47 -27.02
CA GLU A 153 9.65 -8.67 -25.92
C GLU A 153 10.17 -9.59 -24.79
N SER A 154 11.32 -10.24 -25.01
CA SER A 154 11.92 -11.20 -24.07
C SER A 154 13.35 -10.89 -23.65
N GLU A 155 14.02 -9.92 -24.28
CA GLU A 155 15.40 -9.57 -23.97
C GLU A 155 15.62 -8.06 -23.88
N VAL A 156 16.21 -7.62 -22.77
CA VAL A 156 16.59 -6.23 -22.50
C VAL A 156 18.07 -6.20 -22.10
N GLU A 157 18.85 -5.35 -22.76
CA GLU A 157 20.24 -5.10 -22.39
C GLU A 157 20.35 -3.73 -21.72
N ILE A 158 20.93 -3.73 -20.52
CA ILE A 158 21.25 -2.52 -19.78
C ILE A 158 22.74 -2.24 -19.96
N GLN A 159 23.05 -1.07 -20.52
CA GLN A 159 24.41 -0.58 -20.64
C GLN A 159 24.56 0.64 -19.75
N LYS A 160 24.85 0.42 -18.46
CA LYS A 160 25.01 1.52 -17.51
C LYS A 160 26.42 1.56 -16.94
N ASP A 161 26.99 2.76 -16.85
CA ASP A 161 28.16 2.98 -16.01
C ASP A 161 27.73 2.89 -14.53
N LEU A 162 28.19 1.84 -13.86
CA LEU A 162 27.91 1.56 -12.45
C LEU A 162 29.02 2.10 -11.53
N SER A 163 30.05 2.76 -12.07
CA SER A 163 31.21 3.21 -11.30
C SER A 163 30.89 4.31 -10.27
N GLU A 164 29.88 5.13 -10.54
CA GLU A 164 29.43 6.22 -9.66
C GLU A 164 28.48 5.75 -8.55
N LEU A 165 28.03 4.49 -8.60
CA LEU A 165 27.03 4.01 -7.67
C LEU A 165 27.63 3.76 -6.28
N PRO A 166 26.96 4.21 -5.20
CA PRO A 166 27.33 3.85 -3.84
C PRO A 166 27.35 2.34 -3.64
N ASN A 167 28.19 1.87 -2.71
CA ASN A 167 28.17 0.47 -2.31
C ASN A 167 26.82 0.14 -1.67
N GLY A 168 26.29 -1.04 -1.97
CA GLY A 168 25.02 -1.47 -1.40
C GLY A 168 24.28 -2.48 -2.27
N ILE A 169 23.09 -2.81 -1.80
CA ILE A 169 22.17 -3.73 -2.44
C ILE A 169 21.04 -2.90 -3.07
N TYR A 170 20.76 -3.18 -4.33
CA TYR A 170 19.76 -2.49 -5.13
C TYR A 170 18.71 -3.49 -5.63
N GLN A 171 17.45 -3.10 -5.58
CA GLN A 171 16.38 -3.80 -6.28
C GLN A 171 16.30 -3.28 -7.72
N LEU A 172 16.05 -4.19 -8.66
CA LEU A 172 15.75 -3.84 -10.04
C LEU A 172 14.25 -3.58 -10.14
N LYS A 173 13.87 -2.46 -10.74
CA LYS A 173 12.49 -2.14 -11.04
C LYS A 173 12.30 -1.98 -12.53
N LEU A 174 11.28 -2.66 -13.03
CA LEU A 174 10.84 -2.57 -14.42
C LEU A 174 9.46 -1.94 -14.41
N LYS A 175 9.29 -0.83 -15.12
CA LYS A 175 8.02 -0.13 -15.24
C LYS A 175 7.69 0.03 -16.71
N ASN A 176 6.59 -0.58 -17.15
CA ASN A 176 6.17 -0.45 -18.54
C ASN A 176 5.55 0.95 -18.83
N PRO A 177 5.37 1.32 -20.10
CA PRO A 177 4.76 2.61 -20.50
C PRO A 177 3.37 2.85 -19.90
N HIS A 178 2.67 1.78 -19.56
CA HIS A 178 1.36 1.78 -18.94
C HIS A 178 1.39 1.86 -17.40
N SER A 179 2.54 2.21 -16.82
CA SER A 179 2.74 2.42 -15.38
C SER A 179 2.54 1.18 -14.50
N LYS A 180 2.64 -0.03 -15.08
CA LYS A 180 2.76 -1.26 -14.30
C LYS A 180 4.21 -1.48 -13.93
N GLU A 181 4.46 -1.66 -12.64
CA GLU A 181 5.79 -1.76 -12.05
C GLU A 181 5.94 -3.09 -11.32
N VAL A 182 7.06 -3.77 -11.56
CA VAL A 182 7.49 -4.95 -10.81
C VAL A 182 8.85 -4.65 -10.18
N ALA A 183 9.10 -5.22 -9.00
CA ALA A 183 10.36 -5.07 -8.29
C ALA A 183 10.99 -6.43 -8.02
N TYR A 184 12.28 -6.54 -8.33
CA TYR A 184 13.11 -7.70 -8.03
C TYR A 184 14.11 -7.33 -6.93
N PRO A 185 13.85 -7.73 -5.67
CA PRO A 185 14.72 -7.39 -4.56
C PRO A 185 16.10 -8.04 -4.74
N ASN A 186 17.14 -7.40 -4.18
CA ASN A 186 18.50 -7.92 -4.16
C ASN A 186 19.02 -8.31 -5.55
N PHE A 187 18.73 -7.52 -6.57
CA PHE A 187 19.11 -7.82 -7.94
C PHE A 187 20.56 -7.39 -8.26
N LEU A 188 21.01 -6.24 -7.75
CA LEU A 188 22.36 -5.73 -7.99
C LEU A 188 23.08 -5.47 -6.67
N THR A 189 24.31 -5.98 -6.53
CA THR A 189 25.17 -5.79 -5.36
C THR A 189 26.45 -5.08 -5.80
N ILE A 190 26.75 -3.94 -5.17
CA ILE A 190 27.98 -3.18 -5.43
C ILE A 190 28.92 -3.32 -4.24
N GLU A 191 29.99 -4.08 -4.46
CA GLU A 191 31.00 -4.38 -3.45
C GLU A 191 32.18 -3.40 -3.55
N LYS A 192 32.84 -3.12 -2.42
CA LYS A 192 34.09 -2.36 -2.42
C LYS A 192 35.12 -3.13 -3.25
N ALA A 193 35.86 -2.43 -4.11
CA ALA A 193 37.03 -3.02 -4.73
C ALA A 193 38.03 -3.42 -3.64
N ASP A 194 38.43 -4.70 -3.62
CA ASP A 194 39.49 -5.17 -2.72
C ASP A 194 40.77 -4.41 -3.07
N ILE A 195 41.22 -3.54 -2.17
CA ILE A 195 42.58 -3.04 -2.22
C ILE A 195 43.42 -4.24 -1.77
N ILE A 196 44.16 -4.85 -2.70
CA ILE A 196 45.09 -5.93 -2.39
C ILE A 196 46.24 -5.32 -1.59
N GLU A 197 46.09 -5.24 -0.27
CA GLU A 197 47.21 -5.02 0.64
C GLU A 197 47.81 -6.40 0.96
N ILE A 198 48.96 -6.70 0.37
CA ILE A 198 49.66 -7.99 0.51
C ILE A 198 50.16 -8.08 1.95
N THR A 199 49.42 -8.77 2.83
CA THR A 199 49.93 -9.22 4.13
C THR A 199 49.80 -10.74 4.24
N PRO A 200 50.85 -11.44 4.72
CA PRO A 200 50.87 -12.90 4.78
C PRO A 200 49.87 -13.44 5.83
N PRO A 201 49.27 -14.63 5.58
CA PRO A 201 48.16 -15.12 6.38
C PRO A 201 48.61 -15.58 7.78
N PRO A 202 47.95 -15.16 8.87
CA PRO A 202 48.15 -15.73 10.18
C PRO A 202 47.39 -17.06 10.34
N PRO A 203 47.81 -17.94 11.26
CA PRO A 203 47.28 -19.30 11.39
C PRO A 203 45.82 -19.31 11.85
N SER A 204 45.02 -20.13 11.18
CA SER A 204 43.63 -20.42 11.48
C SER A 204 43.43 -20.90 12.93
N SER A 205 42.77 -20.07 13.74
CA SER A 205 42.19 -20.46 15.02
C SER A 205 40.74 -20.91 14.86
N PRO A 206 40.23 -21.83 15.69
CA PRO A 206 38.93 -22.46 15.49
C PRO A 206 37.80 -21.45 15.65
N SER A 207 36.87 -21.45 14.71
CA SER A 207 35.62 -20.70 14.75
C SER A 207 34.79 -21.09 15.97
N GLN A 208 34.89 -20.31 17.05
CA GLN A 208 33.84 -20.29 18.06
C GLN A 208 32.63 -19.62 17.43
N ASN A 209 31.61 -20.42 17.12
CA ASN A 209 30.25 -19.95 16.84
C ASN A 209 29.71 -19.25 18.09
N THR A 210 30.10 -17.99 18.30
CA THR A 210 29.36 -17.09 19.18
C THR A 210 28.03 -16.83 18.48
N ILE A 211 27.01 -17.58 18.88
CA ILE A 211 25.60 -17.24 18.65
C ILE A 211 25.48 -15.78 19.06
N SER A 212 25.39 -14.87 18.08
CA SER A 212 25.27 -13.46 18.36
C SER A 212 24.04 -13.32 19.26
N LYS A 213 24.23 -12.83 20.48
CA LYS A 213 23.13 -12.33 21.33
C LYS A 213 22.38 -11.31 20.49
N SER A 214 21.34 -11.75 19.77
CA SER A 214 20.40 -10.84 19.15
C SER A 214 19.83 -10.05 20.32
N GLU A 215 20.16 -8.76 20.38
CA GLU A 215 19.53 -7.87 21.34
C GLU A 215 18.02 -8.12 21.27
N ASP A 216 17.44 -8.52 22.40
CA ASP A 216 16.07 -9.01 22.51
C ASP A 216 15.08 -7.88 22.21
N TRP A 217 14.98 -7.36 20.99
CA TRP A 217 14.02 -6.31 20.60
C TRP A 217 12.58 -6.85 20.49
N ASP A 218 12.34 -8.08 20.92
CA ASP A 218 11.09 -8.83 20.71
C ASP A 218 9.87 -8.13 21.32
N ILE A 219 9.98 -7.58 22.54
CA ILE A 219 8.88 -6.83 23.17
C ILE A 219 8.53 -5.57 22.36
N ILE A 220 9.56 -4.90 21.83
CA ILE A 220 9.40 -3.62 21.12
C ILE A 220 8.81 -3.88 19.72
N ILE A 221 9.35 -4.85 18.98
CA ILE A 221 8.87 -5.21 17.64
C ILE A 221 7.41 -5.64 17.69
N ARG A 222 7.03 -6.50 18.65
CA ARG A 222 5.63 -6.91 18.83
C ARG A 222 4.71 -5.73 19.10
N SER A 223 5.14 -4.82 19.97
CA SER A 223 4.37 -3.61 20.32
C SER A 223 4.30 -2.61 19.16
N ALA A 224 5.29 -2.58 18.29
CA ALA A 224 5.30 -1.75 17.09
C ALA A 224 4.32 -2.28 16.03
N LEU A 225 4.22 -3.61 15.89
CA LEU A 225 3.28 -4.25 14.98
C LEU A 225 1.84 -4.15 15.48
N LEU A 226 1.61 -4.49 16.75
CA LEU A 226 0.29 -4.46 17.36
C LEU A 226 0.39 -3.86 18.77
N PRO A 227 -0.19 -2.66 18.99
CA PRO A 227 -0.16 -2.01 20.29
C PRO A 227 -0.65 -2.93 21.42
N GLY A 228 0.13 -3.03 22.49
CA GLY A 228 -0.16 -3.88 23.64
C GLY A 228 0.34 -5.33 23.55
N TRP A 229 0.77 -5.80 22.37
CA TRP A 229 1.21 -7.20 22.21
C TRP A 229 2.50 -7.50 22.96
N GLY A 230 3.51 -6.64 22.89
CA GLY A 230 4.78 -6.89 23.59
C GLY A 230 4.62 -6.90 25.11
N GLN A 231 3.79 -6.03 25.67
CA GLN A 231 3.49 -6.00 27.11
C GLN A 231 2.73 -7.27 27.53
N PHE A 232 1.77 -7.72 26.73
CA PHE A 232 1.05 -8.97 26.98
C PHE A 232 1.99 -10.18 26.95
N TYR A 233 2.85 -10.23 25.94
CA TYR A 233 3.86 -11.28 25.77
C TYR A 233 4.81 -11.31 26.96
N ALA A 234 5.36 -10.16 27.34
CA ALA A 234 6.24 -10.04 28.50
C ALA A 234 5.54 -10.44 29.81
N GLY A 235 4.27 -10.06 29.99
CA GLY A 235 3.48 -10.50 31.15
C GLY A 235 3.30 -12.02 31.20
N SER A 236 3.09 -12.65 30.05
CA SER A 236 3.00 -14.12 29.95
C SER A 236 4.35 -14.79 30.20
N LYS A 237 5.42 -14.27 29.59
CA LYS A 237 6.81 -14.79 29.70
C LYS A 237 7.35 -14.68 31.13
N TYR A 238 7.16 -13.54 31.78
CA TYR A 238 7.66 -13.26 33.12
C TYR A 238 6.63 -13.54 34.22
N LYS A 239 5.53 -14.24 33.90
CA LYS A 239 4.42 -14.59 34.82
C LYS A 239 3.89 -13.38 35.62
N SER A 240 3.90 -12.20 35.01
CA SER A 240 3.41 -10.97 35.61
C SER A 240 2.02 -10.62 35.07
N ASN A 241 1.00 -10.85 35.91
CA ASN A 241 -0.39 -10.48 35.59
C ASN A 241 -0.52 -8.97 35.29
N PHE A 242 0.24 -8.13 35.98
CA PHE A 242 0.23 -6.68 35.77
C PHE A 242 0.58 -6.31 34.32
N HIS A 243 1.67 -6.85 33.78
CA HIS A 243 2.08 -6.56 32.40
C HIS A 243 1.13 -7.18 31.37
N LYS A 244 0.56 -8.35 31.69
CA LYS A 244 -0.47 -8.98 30.87
C LYS A 244 -1.71 -8.09 30.72
N TYR A 245 -2.24 -7.57 31.82
CA TYR A 245 -3.39 -6.67 31.80
C TYR A 245 -3.07 -5.31 31.17
N ARG A 246 -1.85 -4.79 31.34
CA ARG A 246 -1.39 -3.58 30.62
C ARG A 246 -1.38 -3.78 29.11
N GLY A 247 -0.92 -4.94 28.63
CA GLY A 247 -0.98 -5.28 27.21
C GLY A 247 -2.41 -5.33 26.67
N ILE A 248 -3.32 -5.99 27.39
CA ILE A 248 -4.76 -6.01 27.05
C ILE A 248 -5.31 -4.58 27.01
N PHE A 249 -4.99 -3.77 28.03
CA PHE A 249 -5.44 -2.38 28.09
C PHE A 249 -5.00 -1.56 26.88
N TYR A 250 -3.71 -1.59 26.52
CA TYR A 250 -3.22 -0.87 25.33
C TYR A 250 -3.85 -1.38 24.04
N GLY A 251 -3.99 -2.69 23.89
CA GLY A 251 -4.63 -3.29 22.71
C GLY A 251 -6.10 -2.89 22.58
N SER A 252 -6.88 -3.00 23.66
CA SER A 252 -8.30 -2.60 23.66
C SER A 252 -8.47 -1.09 23.45
N LEU A 253 -7.66 -0.26 24.10
CA LEU A 253 -7.73 1.19 23.95
C LEU A 253 -7.39 1.61 22.51
N PHE A 254 -6.35 1.03 21.91
CA PHE A 254 -5.98 1.30 20.53
C PHE A 254 -7.06 0.85 19.55
N ALA A 255 -7.64 -0.35 19.74
CA ALA A 255 -8.71 -0.87 18.89
C ALA A 255 -9.97 0.02 18.95
N LEU A 256 -10.43 0.38 20.15
CA LEU A 256 -11.60 1.25 20.33
C LEU A 256 -11.37 2.64 19.72
N THR A 257 -10.19 3.21 19.94
CA THR A 257 -9.84 4.53 19.38
C THR A 257 -9.72 4.48 17.86
N SER A 258 -9.19 3.39 17.30
CA SER A 258 -9.12 3.18 15.84
C SER A 258 -10.50 3.08 15.21
N LEU A 259 -11.42 2.33 15.82
CA LEU A 259 -12.82 2.27 15.37
C LEU A 259 -13.50 3.64 15.43
N TYR A 260 -13.25 4.41 16.48
CA TYR A 260 -13.77 5.77 16.61
C TYR A 260 -13.16 6.73 15.56
N MET A 261 -11.87 6.58 15.25
CA MET A 261 -11.20 7.34 14.18
C MET A 261 -11.83 7.06 12.82
N LEU A 262 -12.11 5.80 12.49
CA LEU A 262 -12.79 5.43 11.25
C LEU A 262 -14.17 6.08 11.14
N LYS A 263 -14.96 6.07 12.22
CA LYS A 263 -16.25 6.76 12.27
C LYS A 263 -16.10 8.27 12.08
N SER A 264 -15.14 8.90 12.76
CA SER A 264 -14.90 10.34 12.65
C SER A 264 -14.38 10.75 11.26
N TYR A 265 -13.63 9.88 10.59
CA TYR A 265 -13.16 10.10 9.22
C TYR A 265 -14.32 10.03 8.23
N SER A 266 -15.23 9.06 8.38
CA SER A 266 -16.45 8.95 7.57
C SER A 266 -17.28 10.23 7.68
N ASP A 267 -17.57 10.70 8.90
CA ASP A 267 -18.33 11.93 9.13
C ASP A 267 -17.65 13.16 8.51
N PHE A 268 -16.32 13.30 8.67
CA PHE A 268 -15.57 14.36 8.00
C PHE A 268 -15.68 14.29 6.46
N SER A 269 -15.59 13.08 5.89
CA SER A 269 -15.71 12.88 4.44
C SER A 269 -17.11 13.25 3.93
N ASP A 270 -18.17 12.82 4.62
CA ASP A 270 -19.56 13.11 4.27
C ASP A 270 -19.85 14.62 4.37
N LYS A 271 -19.38 15.30 5.42
CA LYS A 271 -19.52 16.76 5.56
C LYS A 271 -18.76 17.52 4.47
N LYS A 272 -17.59 17.02 4.06
CA LYS A 272 -16.79 17.61 2.98
C LYS A 272 -17.53 17.52 1.64
N GLU A 273 -18.09 16.35 1.33
CA GLU A 273 -18.87 16.13 0.10
C GLU A 273 -20.15 16.98 0.08
N ASN A 274 -20.87 17.04 1.19
CA ASN A 274 -22.08 17.87 1.33
C ASN A 274 -21.76 19.37 1.17
N PHE A 275 -20.66 19.84 1.73
CA PHE A 275 -20.21 21.23 1.57
C PHE A 275 -19.85 21.54 0.12
N GLN A 276 -19.10 20.66 -0.56
CA GLN A 276 -18.75 20.82 -1.97
C GLN A 276 -19.99 20.85 -2.86
N THR A 277 -20.93 19.92 -2.64
CA THR A 277 -22.20 19.86 -3.37
C THR A 277 -23.03 21.13 -3.13
N SER A 278 -23.07 21.62 -1.89
CA SER A 278 -23.77 22.87 -1.55
C SER A 278 -23.13 24.07 -2.25
N ALA A 279 -21.80 24.17 -2.28
CA ALA A 279 -21.04 25.22 -2.97
C ALA A 279 -21.31 25.23 -4.46
N GLU A 280 -21.26 24.07 -5.11
CA GLU A 280 -21.59 23.95 -6.53
C GLU A 280 -23.05 24.33 -6.80
N SER A 281 -24.00 23.84 -5.98
CA SER A 281 -25.42 24.17 -6.12
C SER A 281 -25.70 25.67 -5.97
N PHE A 282 -24.93 26.35 -5.12
CA PHE A 282 -25.06 27.78 -4.87
C PHE A 282 -24.63 28.59 -6.10
N VAL A 283 -23.47 28.26 -6.66
CA VAL A 283 -22.95 28.88 -7.88
C VAL A 283 -23.99 28.76 -9.00
N LEU A 284 -24.53 27.57 -9.21
CA LEU A 284 -25.52 27.34 -10.28
C LEU A 284 -26.84 28.08 -10.08
N ARG A 285 -27.39 28.08 -8.86
CA ARG A 285 -28.61 28.82 -8.57
C ARG A 285 -28.42 30.33 -8.78
N THR A 286 -27.21 30.85 -8.53
CA THR A 286 -26.91 32.26 -8.75
C THR A 286 -26.84 32.63 -10.23
N TYR A 287 -26.36 31.71 -11.09
CA TYR A 287 -26.27 31.92 -12.53
C TYR A 287 -27.61 31.77 -13.28
N VAL A 288 -28.43 30.80 -12.91
CA VAL A 288 -29.63 30.41 -13.70
C VAL A 288 -30.86 31.27 -13.38
N ASN A 289 -30.94 31.89 -12.21
CA ASN A 289 -32.17 32.56 -11.77
C ASN A 289 -32.25 34.05 -12.18
N PRO A 290 -33.47 34.57 -12.44
CA PRO A 290 -33.71 35.96 -12.81
C PRO A 290 -33.26 36.93 -11.71
N ALA A 291 -32.96 38.18 -12.09
CA ALA A 291 -32.35 39.19 -11.21
C ALA A 291 -33.13 39.41 -9.90
N GLU A 292 -34.45 39.29 -9.93
CA GLU A 292 -35.33 39.47 -8.77
C GLU A 292 -35.13 38.40 -7.69
N LEU A 293 -34.84 37.15 -8.08
CA LEU A 293 -34.63 36.04 -7.14
C LEU A 293 -33.18 35.94 -6.64
N LYS A 294 -32.23 36.60 -7.31
CA LYS A 294 -30.80 36.51 -6.97
C LYS A 294 -30.50 36.92 -5.53
N LYS A 295 -31.16 37.97 -5.00
CA LYS A 295 -30.92 38.42 -3.62
C LYS A 295 -31.28 37.36 -2.59
N VAL A 296 -32.43 36.71 -2.76
CA VAL A 296 -32.91 35.65 -1.85
C VAL A 296 -32.01 34.42 -1.95
N ILE A 297 -31.61 34.03 -3.16
CA ILE A 297 -30.70 32.89 -3.40
C ILE A 297 -29.31 33.15 -2.81
N ILE A 298 -28.79 34.37 -2.94
CA ILE A 298 -27.51 34.77 -2.34
C ILE A 298 -27.59 34.67 -0.82
N LEU A 299 -28.67 35.15 -0.20
CA LEU A 299 -28.83 35.10 1.25
C LEU A 299 -28.95 33.66 1.78
N ASP A 300 -29.86 32.85 1.23
CA ASP A 300 -30.01 31.45 1.64
C ASP A 300 -28.73 30.66 1.37
N GLY A 301 -28.15 30.81 0.17
CA GLY A 301 -26.95 30.09 -0.22
C GLY A 301 -25.74 30.43 0.63
N THR A 302 -25.52 31.71 0.97
CA THR A 302 -24.44 32.10 1.88
C THR A 302 -24.64 31.54 3.29
N TYR A 303 -25.88 31.53 3.80
CA TYR A 303 -26.20 30.90 5.08
C TYR A 303 -25.92 29.39 5.08
N GLN A 304 -26.38 28.66 4.05
CA GLN A 304 -26.11 27.22 3.92
C GLN A 304 -24.61 26.93 3.79
N LEU A 305 -23.86 27.75 3.05
CA LEU A 305 -22.41 27.60 2.92
C LEU A 305 -21.69 27.88 4.24
N GLN A 306 -22.10 28.90 4.98
CA GLN A 306 -21.53 29.19 6.29
C GLN A 306 -21.80 28.05 7.27
N LYS A 307 -23.04 27.55 7.32
CA LYS A 307 -23.42 26.39 8.13
C LYS A 307 -22.59 25.16 7.76
N GLY A 308 -22.55 24.80 6.48
CA GLY A 308 -21.78 23.65 5.99
C GLY A 308 -20.27 23.78 6.24
N ASN A 309 -19.70 24.99 6.13
CA ASN A 309 -18.30 25.25 6.45
C ASN A 309 -18.01 25.07 7.95
N ASN A 310 -18.93 25.50 8.82
CA ASN A 310 -18.79 25.30 10.27
C ASN A 310 -18.86 23.81 10.62
N GLU A 311 -19.85 23.08 10.10
CA GLU A 311 -19.96 21.62 10.30
C GLU A 311 -18.72 20.87 9.79
N LEU A 312 -18.20 21.25 8.62
CA LEU A 312 -16.97 20.68 8.07
C LEU A 312 -15.75 20.96 8.96
N LYS A 313 -15.62 22.18 9.50
CA LYS A 313 -14.53 22.53 10.43
C LYS A 313 -14.63 21.73 11.72
N GLU A 314 -15.83 21.58 12.27
CA GLU A 314 -16.07 20.79 13.49
C GLU A 314 -15.72 19.32 13.28
N ALA A 315 -16.21 18.70 12.20
CA ALA A 315 -15.90 17.31 11.87
C ALA A 315 -14.39 17.10 11.63
N LYS A 316 -13.72 18.04 10.95
CA LYS A 316 -12.27 18.01 10.76
C LYS A 316 -11.52 18.09 12.08
N GLN A 317 -11.90 19.01 12.95
CA GLN A 317 -11.28 19.17 14.27
C GLN A 317 -11.46 17.91 15.12
N GLN A 318 -12.64 17.29 15.08
CA GLN A 318 -12.90 16.04 15.79
C GLN A 318 -12.01 14.91 15.27
N TYR A 319 -11.94 14.72 13.95
CA TYR A 319 -11.07 13.73 13.33
C TYR A 319 -9.59 13.93 13.71
N GLN A 320 -9.12 15.18 13.69
CA GLN A 320 -7.75 15.51 14.09
C GLN A 320 -7.48 15.22 15.57
N LYS A 321 -8.38 15.60 16.48
CA LYS A 321 -8.26 15.29 17.91
C LYS A 321 -8.14 13.79 18.16
N VAL A 322 -8.98 12.98 17.51
CA VAL A 322 -8.93 11.51 17.64
C VAL A 322 -7.65 10.94 17.06
N SER A 323 -7.19 11.46 15.92
CA SER A 323 -5.94 11.04 15.29
C SER A 323 -4.72 11.32 16.17
N TYR A 324 -4.64 12.52 16.76
CA TYR A 324 -3.58 12.87 17.71
C TYR A 324 -3.63 12.04 18.98
N PHE A 325 -4.83 11.76 19.49
CA PHE A 325 -5.02 10.89 20.64
C PHE A 325 -4.54 9.45 20.36
N LEU A 326 -4.88 8.89 19.19
CA LEU A 326 -4.42 7.57 18.75
C LEU A 326 -2.90 7.52 18.61
N ALA A 327 -2.29 8.54 17.99
CA ALA A 327 -0.85 8.66 17.88
C ALA A 327 -0.17 8.76 19.26
N GLY A 328 -0.76 9.51 20.20
CA GLY A 328 -0.31 9.59 21.58
C GLY A 328 -0.32 8.23 22.29
N ILE A 329 -1.41 7.46 22.15
CA ILE A 329 -1.51 6.09 22.68
C ILE A 329 -0.39 5.20 22.10
N TYR A 330 -0.16 5.29 20.79
CA TYR A 330 0.87 4.50 20.10
C TYR A 330 2.30 4.84 20.58
N ILE A 331 2.60 6.12 20.80
CA ILE A 331 3.91 6.54 21.31
C ILE A 331 4.09 6.09 22.77
N VAL A 332 3.09 6.31 23.62
CA VAL A 332 3.15 5.95 25.05
C VAL A 332 3.34 4.45 25.22
N GLN A 333 2.64 3.62 24.45
CA GLN A 333 2.79 2.17 24.55
C GLN A 333 4.17 1.69 24.03
N LEU A 334 4.75 2.34 23.02
CA LEU A 334 6.12 2.02 22.59
C LEU A 334 7.16 2.40 23.65
N ILE A 335 7.02 3.56 24.28
CA ILE A 335 7.89 3.97 25.39
C ILE A 335 7.79 2.95 26.53
N ASP A 336 6.59 2.52 26.88
CA ASP A 336 6.39 1.48 27.90
C ASP A 336 7.07 0.15 27.51
N ALA A 337 6.93 -0.28 26.24
CA ALA A 337 7.61 -1.47 25.73
C ALA A 337 9.14 -1.37 25.84
N ILE A 338 9.71 -0.19 25.55
CA ILE A 338 11.16 0.07 25.69
C ILE A 338 11.59 -0.01 27.16
N VAL A 339 10.83 0.59 28.07
CA VAL A 339 11.11 0.53 29.52
C VAL A 339 11.02 -0.92 30.01
N LEU A 340 10.01 -1.66 29.56
CA LEU A 340 9.82 -3.07 29.89
C LEU A 340 10.99 -3.93 29.40
N GLN A 341 11.45 -3.70 28.18
CA GLN A 341 12.58 -4.40 27.59
C GLN A 341 13.86 -4.19 28.40
N LYS A 342 14.12 -2.95 28.85
CA LYS A 342 15.28 -2.65 29.70
C LYS A 342 15.22 -3.37 31.05
N LYS A 343 14.01 -3.50 31.63
CA LYS A 343 13.80 -4.15 32.92
C LYS A 343 14.01 -5.66 32.88
N TYR A 344 13.67 -6.31 31.77
CA TYR A 344 13.71 -7.77 31.65
C TYR A 344 14.74 -8.23 30.62
N LYS A 345 16.03 -8.17 30.99
CA LYS A 345 17.15 -8.77 30.25
C LYS A 345 17.45 -10.22 30.71
N ALA A 346 16.43 -10.99 31.07
CA ALA A 346 16.62 -12.33 31.62
C ALA A 346 16.66 -13.41 30.50
N PRO A 347 17.49 -14.46 30.65
CA PRO A 347 17.61 -15.52 29.66
C PRO A 347 16.29 -16.27 29.46
N TYR A 348 16.06 -16.65 28.21
CA TYR A 348 14.83 -17.24 27.70
C TYR A 348 14.64 -18.68 28.18
N ASN A 349 13.55 -18.97 28.91
CA ASN A 349 13.04 -20.32 29.12
C ASN A 349 11.69 -20.45 28.39
N LEU A 350 11.61 -21.32 27.37
CA LEU A 350 10.35 -21.56 26.65
C LEU A 350 9.31 -22.18 27.61
N SER A 351 8.18 -21.52 27.80
CA SER A 351 7.00 -22.12 28.43
C SER A 351 6.18 -22.93 27.42
N LYS A 352 5.34 -23.88 27.86
CA LYS A 352 4.38 -24.58 26.99
C LYS A 352 3.28 -23.62 26.48
N GLY A 353 2.74 -23.85 25.27
CA GLY A 353 1.67 -23.04 24.68
C GLY A 353 1.82 -22.71 23.19
N PHE A 354 0.88 -21.92 22.65
CA PHE A 354 0.97 -21.32 21.31
C PHE A 354 1.96 -20.16 21.35
N HIS A 355 3.06 -20.28 20.59
CA HIS A 355 4.07 -19.24 20.45
C HIS A 355 4.08 -18.73 19.03
N PHE A 356 3.81 -17.44 18.89
CA PHE A 356 4.12 -16.71 17.67
C PHE A 356 5.47 -16.02 17.88
N ASP A 357 6.46 -16.29 17.05
CA ASP A 357 7.81 -15.78 17.22
C ASP A 357 8.29 -15.10 15.93
N VAL A 358 8.91 -13.94 16.09
CA VAL A 358 9.57 -13.22 14.98
C VAL A 358 11.05 -13.43 15.19
N ARG A 359 11.60 -14.48 14.57
CA ARG A 359 13.03 -14.74 14.69
C ARG A 359 13.77 -14.05 13.58
N TYR A 360 14.79 -13.32 13.99
CA TYR A 360 15.84 -12.86 13.11
C TYR A 360 16.85 -13.99 12.97
N THR A 361 16.77 -14.76 11.88
CA THR A 361 17.70 -15.85 11.61
C THR A 361 18.88 -15.31 10.82
N ARG A 362 20.06 -15.16 11.45
CA ARG A 362 21.31 -15.05 10.70
C ARG A 362 21.70 -16.45 10.23
N ILE A 363 21.55 -16.73 8.94
CA ILE A 363 22.01 -17.98 8.35
C ILE A 363 23.54 -17.93 8.38
N PRO A 364 24.23 -18.86 9.08
CA PRO A 364 25.68 -18.88 9.12
C PRO A 364 26.24 -19.13 7.72
N LEU A 365 27.34 -18.44 7.38
CA LEU A 365 28.00 -18.54 6.08
C LEU A 365 28.39 -20.00 5.79
N SER A 366 27.65 -20.64 4.90
CA SER A 366 28.21 -21.64 3.99
C SER A 366 28.65 -20.90 2.73
N SER A 367 29.85 -21.23 2.24
CA SER A 367 30.73 -20.38 1.45
C SER A 367 30.28 -19.91 0.05
N LYS A 368 28.98 -19.92 -0.29
CA LYS A 368 28.49 -19.50 -1.63
C LYS A 368 27.09 -18.85 -1.67
N THR A 369 26.49 -18.43 -0.57
CA THR A 369 25.13 -17.85 -0.60
C THR A 369 24.99 -16.52 0.15
N VAL A 370 24.23 -15.63 -0.47
CA VAL A 370 23.93 -14.24 -0.10
C VAL A 370 23.40 -14.14 1.33
N LEU A 371 23.82 -13.08 2.05
CA LEU A 371 23.24 -12.66 3.33
C LEU A 371 21.79 -12.18 3.11
N GLU A 372 20.84 -13.09 3.16
CA GLU A 372 19.43 -12.74 3.19
C GLU A 372 18.99 -12.51 4.64
N ASN A 373 18.76 -11.25 5.01
CA ASN A 373 18.12 -10.91 6.28
C ASN A 373 16.63 -11.26 6.17
N GLN A 374 16.27 -12.50 6.48
CA GLN A 374 14.88 -12.93 6.51
C GLN A 374 14.32 -12.77 7.93
N TYR A 375 13.25 -11.98 8.05
CA TYR A 375 12.37 -12.05 9.21
C TYR A 375 11.36 -13.15 8.95
N ASN A 376 11.56 -14.29 9.58
CA ASN A 376 10.65 -15.41 9.44
C ASN A 376 9.62 -15.36 10.58
N LEU A 377 8.34 -15.41 10.22
CA LEU A 377 7.24 -15.56 11.17
C LEU A 377 7.07 -17.05 11.46
N TYR A 378 7.38 -17.45 12.69
CA TYR A 378 7.17 -18.82 13.14
C TYR A 378 5.94 -18.88 14.04
N TYR A 379 5.11 -19.91 13.84
CA TYR A 379 4.09 -20.30 14.80
C TYR A 379 4.40 -21.73 15.25
N ASN A 380 4.59 -21.92 16.55
CA ASN A 380 4.82 -23.25 17.14
C ASN A 380 3.77 -23.51 18.23
N LEU A 381 3.15 -24.68 18.18
CA LEU A 381 2.34 -25.22 19.27
C LEU A 381 3.19 -26.21 20.08
N TYR A 382 3.55 -25.82 21.29
CA TYR A 382 4.19 -26.73 22.25
C TYR A 382 3.13 -27.29 23.21
N PHE A 383 2.86 -28.59 23.11
CA PHE A 383 1.95 -29.33 24.00
C PHE A 383 2.62 -29.73 25.34
#